data_AF-A0A3B9VG21-F1
#
_entry.id   AF-A0A3B9VG21-F1
#
_cell.length_a   1.000
_cell.length_b   1.000
_cell.length_c   1.000
_cell.angle_alpha   90.00
_cell.angle_beta   90.00
_cell.angle_gamma   90.00
#
_symmetry.space_group_name_H-M   'P 1'
#
loop_
_entity.id
_entity.type
_entity.pdbx_description
1 polymer ?
#
loop_
_entity_poly.entity_id
_entity_poly.type
_entity_poly.pdbx_seq_one_letter_code
_entity_poly.pdbx_strand_id
1 'polypeptide(L)'
;TLRRTLMTSFTTFVVLLSLYLFGGKSINDFTFALLFGVVVGTYSSIFVASPILIYLRGLAPKPEGEKEEEKEDFDRFNQYTD
;
A
#
# COMPACT_ATOMS: atom_id res chain seq x y z
N THR A 1 1.04 -8.73 7.28
CA THR A 1 0.91 -7.41 7.96
C THR A 1 0.87 -6.23 6.99
N LEU A 2 1.49 -6.33 5.81
CA LEU A 2 1.41 -5.35 4.70
C LEU A 2 -0.01 -5.00 4.23
N ARG A 3 -0.91 -5.98 4.09
CA ARG A 3 -2.31 -5.74 3.69
C ARG A 3 -3.07 -4.86 4.68
N ARG A 4 -2.75 -4.96 5.98
CA ARG A 4 -3.41 -4.21 7.04
C ARG A 4 -2.89 -2.76 7.12
N THR A 5 -1.62 -2.51 6.80
CA THR A 5 -1.04 -1.15 6.70
C THR A 5 -1.44 -0.42 5.41
N LEU A 6 -1.57 -1.13 4.29
CA LEU A 6 -2.08 -0.56 3.04
C LEU A 6 -3.57 -0.20 3.14
N MET A 7 -4.37 -1.08 3.76
CA MET A 7 -5.80 -0.80 3.99
C MET A 7 -6.00 0.44 4.86
N THR A 8 -5.24 0.62 5.95
CA THR A 8 -5.39 1.80 6.82
C THR A 8 -4.86 3.09 6.21
N SER A 9 -3.82 3.05 5.37
CA SER A 9 -3.33 4.24 4.66
C SER A 9 -4.27 4.64 3.50
N PHE A 10 -4.88 3.67 2.84
CA PHE A 10 -5.91 3.93 1.83
C PHE A 10 -7.17 4.52 2.46
N THR A 11 -7.62 4.00 3.61
CA THR A 11 -8.82 4.53 4.27
C THR A 11 -8.61 5.95 4.79
N THR A 12 -7.44 6.29 5.33
CA THR A 12 -7.13 7.67 5.75
C THR A 12 -7.09 8.63 4.56
N PHE A 13 -6.58 8.21 3.41
CA PHE A 13 -6.64 9.03 2.18
C PHE A 13 -8.08 9.34 1.76
N VAL A 14 -8.96 8.34 1.76
CA VAL A 14 -10.39 8.52 1.44
C VAL A 14 -11.09 9.43 2.46
N VAL A 15 -10.78 9.28 3.74
CA VAL A 15 -11.33 10.14 4.82
C VAL A 15 -10.91 11.60 4.64
N LEU A 16 -9.62 11.86 4.37
CA LEU A 16 -9.13 13.22 4.14
C LEU A 16 -9.73 13.84 2.88
N LEU A 17 -9.92 13.06 1.82
CA LEU A 17 -10.58 13.54 0.60
C LEU A 17 -12.03 13.94 0.88
N SER A 18 -12.75 13.15 1.67
CA SER A 18 -14.12 13.46 2.08
C SER A 18 -14.18 14.70 2.99
N LEU A 19 -13.25 14.85 3.92
CA LEU A 19 -13.10 16.05 4.76
C LEU A 19 -12.72 17.30 3.94
N TYR A 20 -11.92 17.15 2.89
CA TYR A 20 -11.54 18.28 2.06
C TYR A 20 -12.74 18.83 1.27
N LEU A 21 -13.58 17.94 0.76
CA LEU A 21 -14.79 18.28 -0.01
C LEU A 21 -15.93 18.78 0.89
N PHE A 22 -16.14 18.18 2.06
CA PHE A 22 -17.27 18.49 2.96
C PHE A 22 -16.92 19.35 4.19
N GLY A 23 -15.64 19.58 4.48
CA GLY A 23 -15.18 20.14 5.76
C GLY A 23 -15.43 21.64 5.97
N GLY A 24 -15.82 22.39 4.95
CA GLY A 24 -16.06 23.82 5.07
C GLY A 24 -14.77 24.64 5.33
N LYS A 25 -14.94 25.96 5.44
CA LYS A 25 -13.83 26.93 5.33
C LYS A 25 -12.75 26.80 6.40
N SER A 26 -13.09 26.36 7.62
CA SER A 26 -12.15 26.40 8.75
C SER A 26 -11.17 25.23 8.81
N ILE A 27 -11.52 24.07 8.23
CA ILE A 27 -10.64 22.88 8.24
C ILE A 27 -10.01 22.60 6.88
N ASN A 28 -10.36 23.37 5.83
CA ASN A 28 -9.79 23.18 4.50
C ASN A 28 -8.26 23.32 4.50
N ASP A 29 -7.72 24.34 5.17
CA ASP A 29 -6.26 24.56 5.26
C ASP A 29 -5.56 23.43 6.02
N PHE A 30 -6.19 22.91 7.09
CA PHE A 30 -5.67 21.80 7.87
C PHE A 30 -5.71 20.48 7.09
N THR A 31 -6.84 20.19 6.44
CA THR A 31 -6.99 19.00 5.60
C THR A 31 -6.08 19.05 4.39
N PHE A 32 -5.81 20.23 3.82
CA PHE A 32 -4.84 20.40 2.73
C PHE A 32 -3.42 20.01 3.16
N ALA A 33 -2.98 20.45 4.36
CA ALA A 33 -1.70 20.05 4.93
C ALA A 33 -1.63 18.53 5.19
N LEU A 34 -2.71 17.93 5.70
CA LEU A 34 -2.80 16.48 5.91
C LEU A 34 -2.80 15.70 4.59
N LEU A 35 -3.50 16.19 3.57
CA LEU A 35 -3.53 15.58 2.23
C LEU A 35 -2.12 15.56 1.63
N PHE A 36 -1.40 16.68 1.73
CA PHE A 36 -0.01 16.77 1.28
C PHE A 36 0.90 15.80 2.05
N GLY A 37 0.76 15.72 3.37
CA GLY A 37 1.50 14.78 4.22
C GLY A 37 1.21 13.32 3.90
N VAL A 38 -0.05 12.96 3.61
CA VAL A 38 -0.43 11.60 3.22
C VAL A 38 0.08 11.26 1.83
N VAL A 39 0.05 12.19 0.86
CA VAL A 39 0.63 11.94 -0.47
C VAL A 39 2.11 11.67 -0.36
N VAL A 40 2.88 12.53 0.33
CA VAL A 40 4.33 12.36 0.53
C VAL A 40 4.64 11.10 1.36
N GLY A 41 3.88 10.84 2.42
CA GLY A 41 4.06 9.69 3.30
C GLY A 41 3.71 8.35 2.63
N THR A 42 2.67 8.32 1.80
CA THR A 42 2.26 7.14 1.03
C THR A 42 3.27 6.85 -0.08
N TYR A 43 3.71 7.88 -0.81
CA TYR A 43 4.75 7.74 -1.82
C TYR A 43 6.04 7.22 -1.19
N SER A 44 6.49 7.84 -0.10
CA SER A 44 7.70 7.42 0.62
C SER A 44 7.58 5.98 1.12
N SER A 45 6.45 5.59 1.73
CA SER A 45 6.30 4.24 2.26
C SER A 45 6.30 3.16 1.16
N ILE A 46 5.64 3.38 0.02
CA ILE A 46 5.63 2.41 -1.10
C ILE A 46 7.00 2.35 -1.80
N PHE A 47 7.61 3.51 -2.03
CA PHE A 47 8.90 3.60 -2.74
C PHE A 47 10.10 3.21 -1.89
N VAL A 48 10.00 3.29 -0.56
CA VAL A 48 11.03 2.83 0.38
C VAL A 48 10.81 1.36 0.76
N ALA A 49 9.56 0.89 0.85
CA ALA A 49 9.28 -0.52 1.12
C ALA A 49 9.77 -1.44 -0.01
N SER A 50 9.61 -1.10 -1.30
CA SER A 50 10.09 -1.93 -2.41
C SER A 50 11.60 -2.21 -2.41
N PRO A 51 12.49 -1.20 -2.33
CA PRO A 51 13.93 -1.43 -2.26
C PRO A 51 14.36 -2.02 -0.91
N ILE A 52 13.69 -1.69 0.20
CA ILE A 52 13.96 -2.35 1.49
C ILE A 52 13.59 -3.83 1.41
N LEU A 53 12.48 -4.21 0.78
CA LEU A 53 12.11 -5.61 0.55
C LEU A 53 13.14 -6.32 -0.33
N ILE A 54 13.65 -5.67 -1.37
CA ILE A 54 14.67 -6.25 -2.27
C ILE A 54 16.02 -6.39 -1.56
N TYR A 55 16.44 -5.38 -0.81
CA TYR A 55 17.70 -5.39 -0.05
C TYR A 55 17.65 -6.40 1.09
N LEU A 56 16.51 -6.50 1.78
CA LEU A 56 16.27 -7.50 2.81
C LEU A 56 16.14 -8.90 2.20
N ARG A 57 15.49 -9.09 1.04
CA ARG A 57 15.48 -10.37 0.29
C ARG A 57 16.86 -10.78 -0.24
N GLY A 58 17.79 -9.84 -0.40
CA GLY A 58 19.17 -10.11 -0.80
C GLY A 58 20.04 -10.69 0.33
N LEU A 59 19.62 -10.50 1.59
CA LEU A 59 20.38 -10.92 2.79
C LEU A 59 19.60 -11.89 3.69
N ALA A 60 18.26 -11.89 3.63
CA ALA A 60 17.39 -12.79 4.37
C ALA A 60 16.96 -13.97 3.47
N PRO A 61 16.90 -15.21 4.01
CA PRO A 61 16.31 -16.32 3.28
C PRO A 61 14.90 -15.92 2.83
N LYS A 62 14.68 -16.07 1.53
CA LYS A 62 13.45 -15.67 0.85
C LYS A 62 12.24 -16.25 1.60
N PRO A 63 11.28 -15.44 2.08
CA PRO A 63 10.05 -16.01 2.64
C PRO A 63 9.35 -16.78 1.51
N GLU A 64 9.28 -18.09 1.68
CA GLU A 64 8.86 -19.06 0.67
C GLU A 64 7.41 -18.87 0.21
N GLY A 65 6.56 -18.23 1.02
CA GLY A 65 5.13 -18.04 0.75
C GLY A 65 4.76 -17.21 -0.49
N GLU A 66 5.56 -16.23 -0.92
CA GLU A 66 5.23 -15.43 -2.13
C GLU A 66 5.52 -16.19 -3.43
N LYS A 67 6.47 -17.13 -3.42
CA LYS A 67 6.74 -18.01 -4.57
C LYS A 67 5.74 -19.15 -4.66
N GLU A 68 5.16 -19.53 -3.53
CA GLU A 68 4.14 -20.59 -3.45
C GLU A 68 2.79 -20.04 -3.91
N GLU A 69 2.38 -18.83 -3.51
CA GLU A 69 1.14 -18.21 -3.98
C GLU A 69 1.15 -17.95 -5.51
N GLU A 70 2.26 -17.49 -6.08
CA GLU A 70 2.40 -17.26 -7.54
C GLU A 70 2.44 -18.57 -8.33
N LYS A 71 3.02 -19.64 -7.75
CA LYS A 71 3.03 -20.98 -8.37
C LYS A 71 1.68 -21.69 -8.24
N GLU A 72 1.01 -21.59 -7.10
CA GLU A 72 -0.32 -22.19 -6.89
C GLU A 72 -1.40 -21.52 -7.77
N ASP A 73 -1.28 -20.21 -8.01
CA ASP A 73 -2.18 -19.50 -8.93
C ASP A 73 -1.88 -19.86 -10.40
N PHE A 74 -0.59 -19.95 -10.77
CA PHE A 74 -0.16 -20.37 -12.10
C PHE A 74 -0.54 -21.84 -12.41
N ASP A 75 -0.38 -22.75 -11.44
CA ASP A 75 -0.74 -24.16 -11.56
C ASP A 75 -2.27 -24.34 -11.64
N ARG A 76 -3.04 -23.56 -10.86
CA ARG A 76 -4.51 -23.52 -11.00
C ARG A 76 -4.96 -22.97 -12.34
N PHE A 77 -4.29 -21.95 -12.85
CA PHE A 77 -4.61 -21.38 -14.15
C PHE A 77 -4.32 -22.37 -15.28
N ASN A 78 -3.19 -23.08 -15.21
CA ASN A 78 -2.84 -24.10 -16.19
C ASN A 78 -3.79 -25.31 -16.13
N GLN A 79 -4.31 -25.66 -14.94
CA GLN A 79 -5.33 -26.70 -14.79
C GLN A 79 -6.70 -26.31 -15.38
N TYR A 80 -6.98 -25.01 -15.57
CA TYR A 80 -8.23 -24.55 -16.21
C TYR A 80 -8.12 -24.45 -17.74
N THR A 81 -6.90 -24.59 -18.29
CA THR A 81 -6.61 -24.33 -19.71
C THR A 81 -6.39 -25.62 -20.53
N ASP A 82 -6.64 -26.79 -19.93
CA ASP A 82 -6.79 -28.09 -20.61
C ASP A 82 -8.25 -28.57 -20.57
#